data_AF-A0A0S8K908-F1
#
_entry.id   AF-A0A0S8K908-F1
#
_cell.length_a   1.000
_cell.length_b   1.000
_cell.length_c   1.000
_cell.angle_alpha   90.00
_cell.angle_beta   90.00
_cell.angle_gamma   90.00
#
_symmetry.space_group_name_H-M   'P 1'
#
loop_
_entity.id
_entity.type
_entity.pdbx_description
1 polymer ?
#
loop_
_entity_poly.entity_id
_entity_poly.type
_entity_poly.pdbx_seq_one_letter_code
_entity_poly.pdbx_strand_id
1 'polypeptide(L)'
;MKSCLLGLGFLAVALVSMRIFSCRSRMQQDTFENPEASHKILITGTTSEFKDAVTEGIVNRYKDTCQIEIVPPGELKGIDHADYSSIVIMDELRMGKTFGGSTGELAQKVENKDKVILFITAGKRDWQFSAEGIDAITSASEEGEERSVIEKISARIDGLIK
;
A
#
# COMPACT_ATOMS: atom_id res chain seq x y z
N MET A 1 39.61 -35.98 16.09
CA MET A 1 39.19 -34.66 15.59
C MET A 1 38.35 -34.82 14.32
N LYS A 2 37.09 -35.25 14.40
CA LYS A 2 36.15 -35.27 13.24
C LYS A 2 34.70 -34.91 13.62
N SER A 3 34.38 -34.88 14.92
CA SER A 3 33.02 -34.64 15.42
C SER A 3 32.61 -33.17 15.51
N CYS A 4 33.51 -32.22 15.29
CA CYS A 4 33.23 -30.78 15.46
C CYS A 4 32.78 -30.07 14.16
N LEU A 5 33.10 -30.62 12.98
CA LEU A 5 32.76 -29.97 11.70
C LEU A 5 31.33 -30.24 11.22
N LEU A 6 30.67 -31.30 11.71
CA LEU A 6 29.31 -31.65 11.30
C LEU A 6 28.22 -30.78 11.97
N GLY A 7 28.50 -30.21 13.16
CA GLY A 7 27.54 -29.35 13.87
C GLY A 7 27.42 -27.93 13.32
N LEU A 8 28.52 -27.39 12.77
CA LEU A 8 28.54 -26.03 12.20
C LEU A 8 27.77 -25.90 10.87
N GLY A 9 27.78 -26.96 10.05
CA GLY A 9 27.03 -26.98 8.79
C GLY A 9 25.51 -26.96 9.00
N PHE A 10 25.01 -27.71 10.00
CA PHE A 10 23.57 -27.76 10.30
C PHE A 10 23.04 -26.46 10.90
N LEU A 11 23.84 -25.79 11.75
CA LEU A 11 23.47 -24.50 12.36
C LEU A 11 23.45 -23.37 11.32
N ALA A 12 24.42 -23.37 10.39
CA ALA A 12 24.46 -22.39 9.31
C ALA A 12 23.29 -22.56 8.32
N VAL A 13 22.93 -23.80 7.98
CA VAL A 13 21.77 -24.08 7.10
C VAL A 13 20.43 -23.73 7.80
N ALA A 14 20.32 -23.92 9.12
CA ALA A 14 19.15 -23.52 9.91
C ALA A 14 19.01 -21.99 10.06
N LEU A 15 20.12 -21.27 10.20
CA LEU A 15 20.13 -19.80 10.28
C LEU A 15 19.86 -19.14 8.91
N VAL A 16 20.33 -19.76 7.83
CA VAL A 16 20.03 -19.31 6.46
C VAL A 16 18.58 -19.64 6.07
N SER A 17 18.01 -20.76 6.52
CA SER A 17 16.61 -21.10 6.25
C SER A 17 15.61 -20.27 7.07
N MET A 18 15.97 -19.81 8.28
CA MET A 18 15.16 -18.85 9.07
C MET A 18 15.09 -17.44 8.47
N ARG A 19 15.97 -17.08 7.52
CA ARG A 19 15.89 -15.80 6.79
C ARG A 19 14.91 -15.83 5.61
N ILE A 20 14.48 -17.02 5.19
CA ILE A 20 13.64 -17.20 3.98
C ILE A 20 12.15 -17.30 4.34
N PHE A 21 11.81 -17.46 5.62
CA PHE A 21 10.45 -17.52 6.11
C PHE A 21 10.19 -16.40 7.13
N SER A 22 9.33 -15.44 6.78
CA SER A 22 8.63 -14.51 7.69
C SER A 22 9.17 -13.09 7.92
N CYS A 23 9.52 -12.36 6.86
CA CYS A 23 9.22 -10.93 6.82
C CYS A 23 7.98 -10.71 5.94
N ARG A 24 6.79 -11.06 6.44
CA ARG A 24 5.58 -10.37 5.95
C ARG A 24 5.72 -8.95 6.46
N SER A 25 6.12 -8.00 5.60
CA SER A 25 6.00 -6.59 5.96
C SER A 25 4.53 -6.36 6.33
N ARG A 26 4.29 -5.80 7.50
CA ARG A 26 2.97 -5.27 7.87
C ARG A 26 3.08 -3.78 7.57
N MET A 27 2.05 -3.20 6.96
CA MET A 27 1.95 -1.75 6.89
C MET A 27 2.17 -1.21 8.30
N GLN A 28 3.16 -0.33 8.46
CA GLN A 28 3.40 0.33 9.73
C GLN A 28 2.59 1.62 9.72
N GLN A 29 1.95 1.90 10.85
CA GLN A 29 1.30 3.18 11.03
C GLN A 29 2.37 4.28 11.09
N ASP A 30 2.20 5.35 10.32
CA ASP A 30 3.11 6.48 10.30
C ASP A 30 2.36 7.77 9.92
N THR A 31 2.86 8.90 10.38
CA THR A 31 2.28 10.21 10.09
C THR A 31 3.36 11.22 9.73
N PHE A 32 3.18 11.86 8.57
CA PHE A 32 3.99 12.98 8.11
C PHE A 32 3.20 14.25 8.37
N GLU A 33 3.49 14.88 9.50
CA GLU A 33 2.84 16.12 9.94
C GLU A 33 3.27 17.31 9.09
N ASN A 34 2.30 18.12 8.68
CA ASN A 34 2.52 19.41 8.04
C ASN A 34 1.45 20.39 8.52
N PRO A 35 1.74 21.22 9.55
CA PRO A 35 0.74 22.11 10.16
C PRO A 35 0.17 23.17 9.20
N GLU A 36 0.90 23.48 8.13
CA GLU A 36 0.48 24.46 7.12
C GLU A 36 -0.32 23.81 5.98
N ALA A 37 -0.43 22.48 5.96
CA ALA A 37 -1.14 21.77 4.92
C ALA A 37 -2.66 21.98 5.01
N SER A 38 -3.25 22.37 3.88
CA SER A 38 -4.71 22.43 3.71
C SER A 38 -5.34 21.10 3.30
N HIS A 39 -4.50 20.11 2.98
CA HIS A 39 -4.91 18.82 2.44
C HIS A 39 -4.30 17.66 3.22
N LYS A 40 -5.11 16.62 3.41
CA LYS A 40 -4.74 15.40 4.11
C LYS A 40 -4.90 14.18 3.21
N ILE A 41 -3.89 13.31 3.20
CA ILE A 41 -3.84 12.08 2.40
C ILE A 41 -3.83 10.88 3.35
N LEU A 42 -4.78 9.95 3.16
CA LEU A 42 -4.76 8.64 3.79
C LEU A 42 -4.13 7.63 2.84
N ILE A 43 -3.19 6.83 3.31
CA ILE A 43 -2.64 5.68 2.58
C ILE A 43 -2.90 4.41 3.40
N THR A 44 -3.54 3.41 2.78
CA THR A 44 -3.81 2.13 3.43
C THR A 44 -3.74 0.97 2.45
N GLY A 45 -3.62 -0.26 2.96
CA GLY A 45 -3.73 -1.46 2.14
C GLY A 45 -2.85 -2.63 2.54
N THR A 46 -2.62 -3.53 1.58
CA THR A 46 -1.65 -4.62 1.70
C THR A 46 -0.27 -4.15 1.30
N THR A 47 0.77 -4.78 1.84
CA THR A 47 2.17 -4.39 1.62
C THR A 47 2.95 -5.44 0.84
N SER A 48 3.93 -4.96 0.10
CA SER A 48 4.97 -5.71 -0.60
C SER A 48 6.08 -4.72 -0.92
N GLU A 49 7.31 -5.17 -1.20
CA GLU A 49 8.44 -4.26 -1.54
C GLU A 49 8.05 -3.24 -2.63
N PHE A 50 7.35 -3.69 -3.67
CA PHE A 50 6.78 -2.83 -4.70
C PHE A 50 5.84 -1.72 -4.16
N LYS A 51 4.89 -2.07 -3.29
CA LYS A 51 3.92 -1.11 -2.73
C LYS A 51 4.55 -0.21 -1.68
N ASP A 52 5.55 -0.70 -0.98
CA ASP A 52 6.33 0.08 -0.02
C ASP A 52 7.11 1.17 -0.77
N ALA A 53 7.72 0.84 -1.92
CA ALA A 53 8.37 1.81 -2.81
C ALA A 53 7.38 2.82 -3.42
N VAL A 54 6.17 2.38 -3.81
CA VAL A 54 5.11 3.29 -4.27
C VAL A 54 4.68 4.23 -3.13
N THR A 55 4.48 3.71 -1.92
CA THR A 55 4.13 4.51 -0.73
C THR A 55 5.17 5.57 -0.46
N GLU A 56 6.46 5.19 -0.44
CA GLU A 56 7.57 6.10 -0.24
C GLU A 56 7.61 7.18 -1.33
N GLY A 57 7.38 6.81 -2.59
CA GLY A 57 7.30 7.76 -3.70
C GLY A 57 6.20 8.80 -3.53
N ILE A 58 5.01 8.38 -3.09
CA ILE A 58 3.89 9.29 -2.79
C ILE A 58 4.22 10.18 -1.59
N VAL A 59 4.72 9.61 -0.49
CA VAL A 59 5.13 10.37 0.69
C VAL A 59 6.16 11.43 0.34
N ASN A 60 7.22 11.06 -0.37
CA ASN A 60 8.28 11.99 -0.75
C ASN A 60 7.80 13.12 -1.64
N ARG A 61 6.76 12.89 -2.45
CA ARG A 61 6.19 13.92 -3.33
C ARG A 61 5.30 14.92 -2.59
N TYR A 62 4.58 14.49 -1.56
CA TYR A 62 3.51 15.30 -0.96
C TYR A 62 3.75 15.72 0.49
N LYS A 63 4.71 15.16 1.22
CA LYS A 63 4.92 15.46 2.65
C LYS A 63 5.18 16.95 2.93
N ASP A 64 5.76 17.67 1.97
CA ASP A 64 6.07 19.10 2.12
C ASP A 64 4.86 20.01 1.85
N THR A 65 3.76 19.47 1.29
CA THR A 65 2.55 20.23 0.93
C THR A 65 1.26 19.69 1.56
N CYS A 66 1.29 18.47 2.10
CA CYS A 66 0.15 17.76 2.63
C CYS A 66 0.50 17.09 3.97
N GLN A 67 -0.50 16.92 4.83
CA GLN A 67 -0.40 15.94 5.92
C GLN A 67 -0.67 14.54 5.35
N ILE A 68 0.14 13.56 5.71
CA ILE A 68 -0.01 12.18 5.22
C ILE A 68 -0.11 11.23 6.40
N GLU A 69 -1.15 10.39 6.40
CA GLU A 69 -1.29 9.29 7.35
C GLU A 69 -1.23 7.95 6.61
N ILE A 70 -0.31 7.10 7.02
CA ILE A 70 -0.25 5.70 6.63
C ILE A 70 -0.92 4.91 7.74
N VAL A 71 -2.03 4.22 7.42
CA VAL A 71 -2.81 3.49 8.41
C VAL A 71 -2.99 2.03 7.97
N PRO A 72 -2.58 1.05 8.80
CA PRO A 72 -2.82 -0.35 8.51
C PRO A 72 -4.32 -0.66 8.42
N PRO A 73 -4.78 -1.55 7.53
CA PRO A 73 -6.21 -1.80 7.35
C PRO A 73 -6.96 -2.18 8.65
N GLY A 74 -6.30 -2.90 9.56
CA GLY A 74 -6.89 -3.29 10.85
C GLY A 74 -7.14 -2.13 11.83
N GLU A 75 -6.58 -0.95 11.55
CA GLU A 75 -6.63 0.24 12.42
C GLU A 75 -7.48 1.37 11.81
N LEU A 76 -8.11 1.13 10.64
CA LEU A 76 -9.02 2.08 10.00
C LEU A 76 -10.29 2.38 10.81
N LYS A 77 -10.57 1.61 11.87
CA LYS A 77 -11.76 1.78 12.71
C LYS A 77 -11.65 3.05 13.55
N GLY A 78 -12.58 3.98 13.33
CA GLY A 78 -12.67 5.23 14.09
C GLY A 78 -11.98 6.42 13.41
N ILE A 79 -11.41 6.21 12.23
CA ILE A 79 -10.95 7.31 11.37
C ILE A 79 -12.16 7.93 10.69
N ASP A 80 -12.31 9.25 10.82
CA ASP A 80 -13.27 10.00 10.02
C ASP A 80 -12.70 10.16 8.60
N HIS A 81 -13.28 9.43 7.65
CA HIS A 81 -12.83 9.48 6.28
C HIS A 81 -13.14 10.85 5.64
N ALA A 82 -14.03 11.66 6.20
CA ALA A 82 -14.37 13.00 5.70
C ALA A 82 -13.18 13.96 5.74
N ASP A 83 -12.27 13.81 6.72
CA ASP A 83 -11.11 14.67 6.95
C ASP A 83 -10.05 14.61 5.83
N TYR A 84 -10.11 13.57 4.99
CA TYR A 84 -9.13 13.35 3.94
C TYR A 84 -9.58 13.94 2.61
N SER A 85 -8.68 14.69 1.98
CA SER A 85 -8.85 15.17 0.61
C SER A 85 -8.65 14.05 -0.42
N SER A 86 -7.80 13.07 -0.10
CA SER A 86 -7.63 11.86 -0.91
C SER A 86 -7.34 10.63 -0.04
N ILE A 87 -7.82 9.47 -0.50
CA ILE A 87 -7.67 8.18 0.17
C ILE A 87 -7.08 7.19 -0.84
N VAL A 88 -5.82 6.82 -0.64
CA VAL A 88 -5.11 5.85 -1.49
C VAL A 88 -5.22 4.47 -0.85
N ILE A 89 -5.88 3.54 -1.56
CA ILE A 89 -6.02 2.14 -1.14
C ILE A 89 -5.18 1.28 -2.08
N MET A 90 -4.15 0.63 -1.56
CA MET A 90 -3.27 -0.27 -2.32
C MET A 90 -3.52 -1.72 -1.95
N ASP A 91 -4.21 -2.47 -2.80
CA ASP A 91 -4.55 -3.87 -2.52
C ASP A 91 -4.05 -4.85 -3.58
N GLU A 92 -4.17 -6.15 -3.32
CA GLU A 92 -3.86 -7.22 -4.26
C GLU A 92 -5.10 -8.06 -4.55
N LEU A 93 -5.33 -8.37 -5.83
CA LEU A 93 -6.35 -9.34 -6.20
C LEU A 93 -5.71 -10.70 -6.42
N ARG A 94 -5.88 -11.57 -5.42
CA ARG A 94 -5.49 -12.97 -5.49
C ARG A 94 -6.64 -13.82 -6.02
N MET A 95 -6.33 -14.84 -6.80
CA MET A 95 -7.32 -15.77 -7.33
C MET A 95 -8.23 -16.30 -6.22
N GLY A 96 -9.55 -16.12 -6.37
CA GLY A 96 -10.55 -16.55 -5.40
C GLY A 96 -10.75 -15.61 -4.20
N LYS A 97 -10.06 -14.46 -4.14
CA LYS A 97 -10.32 -13.41 -3.15
C LYS A 97 -11.05 -12.24 -3.80
N THR A 98 -12.14 -11.80 -3.17
CA THR A 98 -12.80 -10.55 -3.49
C THR A 98 -12.06 -9.39 -2.84
N PHE A 99 -12.05 -8.23 -3.50
CA PHE A 99 -11.76 -6.97 -2.83
C PHE A 99 -12.75 -6.81 -1.66
N GLY A 100 -12.26 -6.71 -0.44
CA GLY A 100 -13.06 -6.88 0.77
C GLY A 100 -12.22 -6.77 2.04
N GLY A 101 -12.82 -7.05 3.19
CA GLY A 101 -12.20 -6.75 4.49
C GLY A 101 -12.12 -5.24 4.73
N SER A 102 -11.16 -4.79 5.54
CA SER A 102 -11.14 -3.40 6.02
C SER A 102 -10.94 -2.36 4.91
N THR A 103 -10.17 -2.67 3.86
CA THR A 103 -9.96 -1.79 2.70
C THR A 103 -11.22 -1.69 1.83
N GLY A 104 -11.91 -2.82 1.59
CA GLY A 104 -13.18 -2.83 0.89
C GLY A 104 -14.30 -2.13 1.68
N GLU A 105 -14.38 -2.37 2.99
CA GLU A 105 -15.33 -1.68 3.87
C GLU A 105 -15.09 -0.17 3.89
N LEU A 106 -13.83 0.27 3.93
CA LEU A 106 -13.47 1.68 3.80
C LEU A 106 -13.99 2.23 2.47
N ALA A 107 -13.65 1.57 1.36
CA ALA A 107 -14.08 1.99 0.03
C ALA A 107 -15.61 2.10 -0.06
N GLN A 108 -16.37 1.22 0.60
CA GLN A 108 -17.83 1.27 0.67
C GLN A 108 -18.34 2.46 1.50
N LYS A 109 -17.73 2.75 2.66
CA LYS A 109 -18.18 3.77 3.61
C LYS A 109 -17.89 5.21 3.16
N VAL A 110 -16.88 5.43 2.34
CA VAL A 110 -16.57 6.78 1.83
C VAL A 110 -17.71 7.25 0.92
N GLU A 111 -18.42 8.33 1.29
CA GLU A 111 -19.56 8.83 0.50
C GLU A 111 -19.13 9.36 -0.87
N ASN A 112 -18.11 10.23 -0.89
CA ASN A 112 -17.56 10.75 -2.14
C ASN A 112 -16.53 9.76 -2.71
N LYS A 113 -16.92 8.96 -3.70
CA LYS A 113 -16.02 7.98 -4.33
C LYS A 113 -14.87 8.62 -5.09
N ASP A 114 -15.01 9.86 -5.55
CA ASP A 114 -14.00 10.54 -6.38
C ASP A 114 -12.69 10.79 -5.63
N LYS A 115 -12.74 10.87 -4.30
CA LYS A 115 -11.52 10.99 -3.49
C LYS A 115 -10.81 9.67 -3.19
N VAL A 116 -11.40 8.54 -3.57
CA VAL A 116 -10.78 7.22 -3.38
C VAL A 116 -9.96 6.84 -4.61
N ILE A 117 -8.67 6.61 -4.39
CA ILE A 117 -7.72 6.18 -5.41
C ILE A 117 -7.39 4.72 -5.12
N LEU A 118 -8.04 3.82 -5.86
CA LEU A 118 -7.84 2.40 -5.71
C LEU A 118 -6.70 1.94 -6.63
N PHE A 119 -5.63 1.40 -6.04
CA PHE A 119 -4.55 0.74 -6.77
C PHE A 119 -4.59 -0.76 -6.47
N ILE A 120 -4.70 -1.58 -7.51
CA ILE A 120 -4.71 -3.03 -7.39
C ILE A 120 -3.54 -3.64 -8.14
N THR A 121 -2.75 -4.43 -7.42
CA THR A 121 -1.77 -5.32 -8.04
C THR A 121 -2.44 -6.62 -8.46
N ALA A 122 -2.29 -7.00 -9.73
CA ALA A 122 -2.81 -8.24 -10.27
C ALA A 122 -1.74 -8.96 -11.11
N GLY A 123 -1.87 -10.28 -11.26
CA GLY A 123 -0.91 -11.09 -12.03
C GLY A 123 -0.87 -10.78 -13.53
N LYS A 124 -1.76 -9.94 -14.06
CA LYS A 124 -1.80 -9.54 -15.47
C LYS A 124 -1.88 -8.02 -15.56
N ARG A 125 -0.92 -7.41 -16.29
CA ARG A 125 -0.77 -5.94 -16.45
C ARG A 125 -2.04 -5.25 -16.95
N ASP A 126 -2.70 -5.78 -17.98
CA ASP A 126 -3.81 -5.09 -18.67
C ASP A 126 -5.20 -5.44 -18.13
N TRP A 127 -5.26 -5.98 -16.91
CA TRP A 127 -6.55 -6.30 -16.33
C TRP A 127 -7.22 -5.02 -15.83
N GLN A 128 -8.46 -4.78 -16.23
CA GLN A 128 -9.27 -3.68 -15.71
C GLN A 128 -10.06 -4.17 -14.51
N PHE A 129 -10.06 -3.37 -13.44
CA PHE A 129 -10.79 -3.66 -12.23
C PHE A 129 -11.50 -2.40 -11.74
N SER A 130 -12.72 -2.58 -11.27
CA SER A 130 -13.50 -1.54 -10.61
C SER A 130 -14.21 -2.18 -9.42
N ALA A 131 -14.29 -1.47 -8.30
CA ALA A 131 -15.04 -1.89 -7.12
C ALA A 131 -15.72 -0.69 -6.47
N GLU A 132 -16.95 -0.89 -5.98
CA GLU A 132 -17.68 0.14 -5.22
C GLU A 132 -17.86 1.47 -5.98
N GLY A 133 -17.97 1.40 -7.31
CA GLY A 133 -18.06 2.58 -8.19
C GLY A 133 -16.74 3.31 -8.41
N ILE A 134 -15.61 2.72 -7.99
CA ILE A 134 -14.26 3.28 -8.14
C ILE A 134 -13.50 2.49 -9.21
N ASP A 135 -13.00 3.19 -10.22
CA ASP A 135 -12.09 2.63 -11.22
C ASP A 135 -10.68 2.50 -10.64
N ALA A 136 -10.16 1.27 -10.63
CA ALA A 136 -8.84 1.02 -10.09
C ALA A 136 -7.74 1.31 -11.12
N ILE A 137 -6.64 1.88 -10.63
CA ILE A 137 -5.34 1.78 -11.29
C ILE A 137 -4.88 0.34 -11.11
N THR A 138 -4.53 -0.33 -12.20
CA THR A 138 -4.04 -1.71 -12.17
C THR A 138 -2.61 -1.78 -12.68
N SER A 139 -1.81 -2.66 -12.07
CA SER A 139 -0.46 -2.98 -12.53
C SER A 139 -0.07 -4.38 -12.07
N ALA A 140 0.91 -4.97 -12.76
CA ALA A 140 1.70 -6.04 -12.16
C ALA A 140 2.71 -5.43 -11.17
N SER A 141 3.03 -6.16 -10.09
CA SER A 141 4.12 -5.80 -9.16
C SER A 141 5.46 -6.22 -9.75
N GLU A 142 5.87 -5.59 -10.85
CA GLU A 142 7.13 -5.85 -11.53
C GLU A 142 8.12 -4.71 -11.27
N GLU A 143 9.39 -5.07 -11.13
CA GLU A 143 10.48 -4.11 -10.95
C GLU A 143 10.53 -3.11 -12.12
N GLY A 144 10.61 -1.82 -11.80
CA GLY A 144 10.65 -0.73 -12.77
C GLY A 144 9.29 -0.10 -13.09
N GLU A 145 8.17 -0.71 -12.67
CA GLU A 145 6.83 -0.15 -12.85
C GLU A 145 6.43 0.85 -11.74
N GLU A 146 7.19 0.92 -10.65
CA GLU A 146 6.87 1.75 -9.48
C GLU A 146 6.67 3.21 -9.89
N ARG A 147 7.57 3.74 -10.73
CA ARG A 147 7.49 5.12 -11.22
C ARG A 147 6.20 5.36 -11.99
N SER A 148 5.80 4.44 -12.86
CA SER A 148 4.57 4.54 -13.66
C SER A 148 3.34 4.56 -12.75
N VAL A 149 3.32 3.71 -11.72
CA VAL A 149 2.24 3.67 -10.73
C VAL A 149 2.21 4.95 -9.89
N ILE A 150 3.37 5.42 -9.42
CA ILE A 150 3.50 6.67 -8.67
C ILE A 150 2.92 7.83 -9.48
N GLU A 151 3.31 8.00 -10.74
CA GLU A 151 2.78 9.10 -11.58
C GLU A 151 1.26 8.99 -11.80
N LYS A 152 0.71 7.78 -11.96
CA LYS A 152 -0.75 7.59 -12.11
C LYS A 152 -1.51 7.94 -10.84
N ILE A 153 -1.02 7.50 -9.67
CA ILE A 153 -1.61 7.83 -8.37
C ILE A 153 -1.48 9.34 -8.12
N SER A 154 -0.30 9.91 -8.35
CA SER A 154 -0.04 11.34 -8.21
C SER A 154 -0.94 12.19 -9.10
N ALA A 155 -1.18 11.79 -10.35
CA ALA A 155 -2.09 12.51 -11.23
C ALA A 155 -3.52 12.56 -10.68
N ARG A 156 -3.98 11.50 -10.00
CA ARG A 156 -5.28 11.49 -9.33
C ARG A 156 -5.28 12.37 -8.08
N ILE A 157 -4.25 12.29 -7.24
CA ILE A 157 -4.09 13.15 -6.05
C ILE A 157 -4.10 14.62 -6.46
N ASP A 158 -3.28 14.98 -7.45
CA ASP A 158 -3.16 16.34 -7.99
C ASP A 158 -4.50 16.90 -8.50
N GLY A 159 -5.40 16.03 -8.99
CA GLY A 159 -6.74 16.45 -9.43
C GLY A 159 -7.70 16.76 -8.27
N LEU A 160 -7.37 16.36 -7.05
CA LEU A 160 -8.20 16.51 -5.85
C LEU A 160 -7.70 17.61 -4.90
N ILE A 161 -6.43 17.99 -5.00
CA ILE A 161 -5.78 18.95 -4.08
C ILE A 161 -5.35 20.26 -4.77
N LYS A 162 -5.76 20.46 -6.03
CA LYS A 162 -5.51 21.70 -6.78
C LYS A 162 -6.71 22.63 -6.75
#